data_AF-A0A533SEV0-F1
#
_entry.id   AF-A0A533SEV0-F1
#
_cell.length_a   1.000
_cell.length_b   1.000
_cell.length_c   1.000
_cell.angle_alpha   90.00
_cell.angle_beta   90.00
_cell.angle_gamma   90.00
#
_symmetry.space_group_name_H-M   'P 1'
#
loop_
_entity.id
_entity.type
_entity.pdbx_description
1 polymer ?
#
loop_
_entity_poly.entity_id
_entity_poly.type
_entity_poly.pdbx_seq_one_letter_code
_entity_poly.pdbx_strand_id
1 'polypeptide(L)'
;MKKIKSVEEAETSGLPENVRAVATRLVEDLIRIYRDEIGAEWDPEVDGYVVVIEATDKPDDPEIVETVGYLLHEAPFEGVTYEDGCFLTCVLWNNDAGLTIAIVDHEDLDPRLRAVLEADLVSEAGDG
;
A
#
# COMPACT_ATOMS: atom_id res chain seq x y z
N MET A 1 10.99 3.95 2.17
CA MET A 1 9.88 3.00 2.00
C MET A 1 10.29 1.64 2.49
N LYS A 2 9.33 0.79 2.84
CA LYS A 2 9.60 -0.60 3.24
C LYS A 2 8.81 -1.57 2.37
N LYS A 3 9.48 -2.64 1.90
CA LYS A 3 8.88 -3.78 1.21
C LYS A 3 8.66 -4.87 2.25
N ILE A 4 7.41 -5.23 2.51
CA ILE A 4 7.02 -6.18 3.56
C ILE A 4 6.48 -7.44 2.89
N LYS A 5 7.24 -8.51 2.98
CA LYS A 5 7.02 -9.79 2.31
C LYS A 5 6.58 -10.90 3.27
N SER A 6 6.50 -10.62 4.56
CA SER A 6 6.02 -11.56 5.56
C SER A 6 5.50 -10.85 6.81
N VAL A 7 4.74 -11.59 7.63
CA VAL A 7 4.27 -11.11 8.94
C VAL A 7 5.46 -10.77 9.86
N GLU A 8 6.50 -11.60 9.87
CA GLU A 8 7.70 -11.36 10.68
C GLU A 8 8.43 -10.08 10.25
N GLU A 9 8.53 -9.82 8.94
CA GLU A 9 9.09 -8.57 8.43
C GLU A 9 8.25 -7.36 8.84
N ALA A 10 6.92 -7.48 8.81
CA ALA A 10 6.02 -6.42 9.31
C ALA A 10 6.30 -6.13 10.78
N GLU A 11 6.34 -7.18 11.61
CA GLU A 11 6.51 -7.10 13.05
C GLU A 11 7.87 -6.49 13.46
N THR A 12 8.92 -6.80 12.70
CA THR A 12 10.31 -6.38 12.97
C THR A 12 10.75 -5.15 12.17
N SER A 13 9.86 -4.58 11.36
CA SER A 13 10.13 -3.46 10.44
C SER A 13 10.64 -2.16 11.08
N GLY A 14 10.47 -1.99 12.39
CA GLY A 14 10.74 -0.74 13.09
C GLY A 14 9.72 0.37 12.80
N LEU A 15 8.59 0.06 12.14
CA LEU A 15 7.49 0.97 11.92
C LEU A 15 6.80 1.36 13.26
N PRO A 16 6.15 2.54 13.32
CA PRO A 16 5.24 2.89 14.41
C PRO A 16 4.19 1.80 14.64
N GLU A 17 3.71 1.65 15.87
CA GLU A 17 2.84 0.54 16.26
C GLU A 17 1.57 0.42 15.41
N ASN A 18 0.91 1.53 15.12
CA ASN A 18 -0.28 1.57 14.26
C ASN A 18 0.05 1.15 12.82
N VAL A 19 1.13 1.69 12.24
CA VAL A 19 1.53 1.37 10.85
C VAL A 19 1.97 -0.09 10.75
N ARG A 20 2.65 -0.61 11.77
CA ARG A 20 3.01 -2.02 11.87
C ARG A 20 1.77 -2.91 11.91
N ALA A 21 0.77 -2.56 12.72
CA ALA A 21 -0.48 -3.33 12.79
C ALA A 21 -1.20 -3.37 11.43
N VAL A 22 -1.28 -2.23 10.73
CA VAL A 22 -1.80 -2.14 9.36
C VAL A 22 -1.00 -3.02 8.41
N ALA A 23 0.33 -2.91 8.40
CA ALA A 23 1.18 -3.70 7.51
C ALA A 23 1.05 -5.21 7.77
N THR A 24 1.03 -5.63 9.04
CA THR A 24 0.81 -7.02 9.44
C THR A 24 -0.54 -7.51 8.93
N ARG A 25 -1.64 -6.77 9.16
CA ARG A 25 -2.97 -7.14 8.68
C ARG A 25 -2.99 -7.29 7.17
N LEU A 26 -2.41 -6.36 6.42
CA LEU A 26 -2.39 -6.41 4.95
C LEU A 26 -1.65 -7.66 4.44
N VAL A 27 -0.55 -8.05 5.07
CA VAL A 27 0.16 -9.29 4.72
C VAL A 27 -0.69 -10.52 5.06
N GLU A 28 -1.33 -10.54 6.24
CA GLU A 28 -2.25 -11.62 6.63
C GLU A 28 -3.43 -11.74 5.66
N ASP A 29 -3.95 -10.61 5.17
CA ASP A 29 -5.01 -10.58 4.17
C ASP A 29 -4.55 -11.14 2.83
N LEU A 30 -3.36 -10.79 2.33
CA LEU A 30 -2.80 -11.39 1.11
C LEU A 30 -2.66 -12.91 1.26
N ILE A 31 -2.07 -13.38 2.36
CA ILE A 31 -1.93 -14.82 2.66
C ILE A 31 -3.31 -15.50 2.68
N ARG A 32 -4.29 -14.87 3.34
CA ARG A 32 -5.65 -15.40 3.46
C ARG A 32 -6.35 -15.48 2.11
N ILE A 33 -6.32 -14.41 1.31
CA ILE A 33 -6.96 -14.33 -0.01
C ILE A 33 -6.37 -15.42 -0.93
N TYR A 34 -5.04 -15.53 -1.00
CA TYR A 34 -4.39 -16.55 -1.82
C TYR A 34 -4.76 -17.96 -1.40
N ARG A 35 -4.74 -18.24 -0.10
CA ARG A 35 -5.07 -19.56 0.43
C ARG A 35 -6.55 -19.92 0.22
N ASP A 36 -7.45 -19.00 0.57
CA ASP A 36 -8.87 -19.29 0.74
C ASP A 36 -9.70 -19.01 -0.53
N GLU A 37 -9.29 -18.05 -1.36
CA GLU A 37 -10.01 -17.64 -2.57
C GLU A 37 -9.35 -18.13 -3.86
N ILE A 38 -8.02 -18.08 -3.93
CA ILE A 38 -7.26 -18.51 -5.12
C ILE A 38 -6.92 -20.01 -5.04
N GLY A 39 -6.76 -20.55 -3.83
CA GLY A 39 -6.34 -21.93 -3.61
C GLY A 39 -4.85 -22.16 -3.85
N ALA A 40 -4.02 -21.13 -3.66
CA ALA A 40 -2.57 -21.15 -3.84
C ALA A 40 -1.86 -20.66 -2.56
N GLU A 41 -0.57 -20.99 -2.44
CA GLU A 41 0.31 -20.34 -1.46
C GLU A 41 0.76 -19.00 -2.02
N TRP A 42 0.67 -17.93 -1.22
CA TRP A 42 1.15 -16.61 -1.60
C TRP A 42 2.68 -16.60 -1.64
N ASP A 43 3.25 -16.26 -2.81
CA ASP A 43 4.68 -16.03 -3.00
C ASP A 43 4.92 -14.54 -3.26
N PRO A 44 5.47 -13.77 -2.29
CA PRO A 44 5.66 -12.34 -2.44
C PRO A 44 6.55 -11.93 -3.64
N GLU A 45 7.40 -12.82 -4.17
CA GLU A 45 8.22 -12.50 -5.35
C GLU A 45 7.43 -12.61 -6.67
N VAL A 46 6.32 -13.35 -6.67
CA VAL A 46 5.49 -13.61 -7.85
C VAL A 46 4.18 -12.83 -7.77
N ASP A 47 3.55 -12.85 -6.60
CA ASP A 47 2.21 -12.37 -6.32
C ASP A 47 2.19 -10.91 -5.83
N GLY A 48 3.37 -10.36 -5.55
CA GLY A 48 3.54 -9.02 -5.00
C GLY A 48 3.51 -8.99 -3.47
N TYR A 49 3.82 -7.82 -2.92
CA TYR A 49 4.02 -7.61 -1.48
C TYR A 49 3.44 -6.28 -1.03
N VAL A 50 3.39 -6.07 0.29
CA VAL A 50 2.94 -4.81 0.86
C VAL A 50 4.07 -3.79 0.82
N VAL A 51 3.81 -2.61 0.28
CA VAL A 51 4.73 -1.48 0.31
C VAL A 51 4.24 -0.45 1.31
N VAL A 52 5.08 -0.09 2.27
CA VAL A 52 4.82 1.00 3.21
C VAL A 52 5.60 2.24 2.77
N ILE A 53 4.87 3.28 2.38
CA ILE A 53 5.41 4.60 2.07
C ILE A 53 5.35 5.43 3.36
N GLU A 54 6.52 5.77 3.90
CA GLU A 54 6.66 6.58 5.10
C GLU A 54 6.57 8.07 4.75
N ALA A 55 6.21 8.92 5.71
CA ALA A 55 6.08 10.36 5.49
C ALA A 55 7.34 11.04 4.94
N THR A 56 8.52 10.49 5.25
CA THR A 56 9.81 11.01 4.80
C THR A 56 10.20 10.56 3.39
N ASP A 57 9.43 9.64 2.81
CA ASP A 57 9.66 9.14 1.46
C ASP A 57 9.26 10.19 0.43
N LYS A 58 10.12 10.40 -0.56
CA LYS A 58 9.88 11.38 -1.61
C LYS A 58 9.05 10.74 -2.73
N PRO A 59 7.97 11.38 -3.21
CA PRO A 59 7.15 10.83 -4.31
C PRO A 59 7.88 10.55 -5.62
N ASP A 60 9.05 11.16 -5.82
CA ASP A 60 9.92 11.04 -6.99
C ASP A 60 11.21 10.26 -6.69
N ASP A 61 11.30 9.59 -5.54
CA ASP A 61 12.44 8.73 -5.22
C ASP A 61 12.56 7.61 -6.27
N PRO A 62 13.73 7.44 -6.92
CA PRO A 62 13.90 6.44 -7.97
C PRO A 62 13.54 5.01 -7.56
N GLU A 63 13.78 4.61 -6.30
CA GLU A 63 13.47 3.26 -5.82
C GLU A 63 11.95 3.05 -5.71
N ILE A 64 11.23 4.09 -5.29
CA ILE A 64 9.77 4.10 -5.22
C ILE A 64 9.18 4.04 -6.63
N VAL A 65 9.70 4.87 -7.54
CA VAL A 65 9.25 4.91 -8.94
C VAL A 65 9.50 3.58 -9.64
N GLU A 66 10.64 2.94 -9.40
CA GLU A 66 10.94 1.61 -9.91
C GLU A 66 9.99 0.55 -9.33
N THR A 67 9.66 0.65 -8.05
CA THR A 67 8.80 -0.34 -7.38
C THR A 67 7.32 -0.18 -7.76
N VAL A 68 6.81 1.06 -7.84
CA VAL A 68 5.40 1.35 -8.15
C VAL A 68 5.15 1.45 -9.66
N GLY A 69 6.19 1.74 -10.44
CA GLY A 69 6.12 1.96 -11.89
C GLY A 69 5.71 3.38 -12.29
N TYR A 70 5.46 4.26 -11.32
CA TYR A 70 4.96 5.63 -11.50
C TYR A 70 5.58 6.56 -10.46
N LEU A 71 5.57 7.87 -10.73
CA LEU A 71 5.65 8.85 -9.65
C LEU A 71 4.46 8.65 -8.72
N LEU A 72 4.63 8.68 -7.39
CA LEU A 72 3.52 8.34 -6.48
C LEU A 72 2.28 9.21 -6.69
N HIS A 73 2.46 10.50 -6.97
CA HIS A 73 1.34 11.42 -7.22
C HIS A 73 0.73 11.31 -8.62
N GLU A 74 1.26 10.43 -9.47
CA GLU A 74 0.73 10.09 -10.80
C GLU A 74 0.29 8.63 -10.89
N ALA A 75 0.44 7.85 -9.81
CA ALA A 75 0.10 6.44 -9.79
C ALA A 75 -1.42 6.26 -9.94
N PRO A 76 -1.87 5.29 -10.76
CA PRO A 76 -3.28 4.94 -10.87
C PRO A 76 -3.69 4.09 -9.67
N PHE A 77 -3.88 4.76 -8.53
CA PHE A 77 -4.36 4.13 -7.31
C PHE A 77 -5.79 3.61 -7.50
N GLU A 78 -6.04 2.40 -6.97
CA GLU A 78 -7.34 1.74 -7.00
C GLU A 78 -7.84 1.53 -5.56
N GLY A 79 -9.05 2.03 -5.27
CA GLY A 79 -9.79 1.75 -4.03
C GLY A 79 -9.11 2.29 -2.78
N VAL A 80 -8.90 3.61 -2.70
CA VAL A 80 -8.27 4.24 -1.55
C VAL A 80 -9.20 4.20 -0.34
N THR A 81 -8.76 3.54 0.72
CA THR A 81 -9.41 3.55 2.04
C THR A 81 -8.50 4.18 3.10
N TYR A 82 -9.05 4.52 4.27
CA TYR A 82 -8.28 5.12 5.36
C TYR A 82 -8.42 4.31 6.65
N GLU A 83 -7.29 3.91 7.24
CA GLU A 83 -7.25 3.09 8.46
C GLU A 83 -6.03 3.48 9.30
N ASP A 84 -6.24 3.74 10.59
CA ASP A 84 -5.19 3.93 11.61
C ASP A 84 -4.03 4.86 11.20
N GLY A 85 -4.34 5.97 10.50
CA GLY A 85 -3.34 6.94 10.05
C GLY A 85 -2.62 6.55 8.78
N CYS A 86 -3.18 5.64 7.98
CA CYS A 86 -2.67 5.22 6.69
C CYS A 86 -3.76 5.32 5.61
N PHE A 87 -3.40 5.82 4.43
CA PHE A 87 -4.16 5.57 3.20
C PHE A 87 -3.77 4.19 2.67
N LEU A 88 -4.74 3.32 2.43
CA LEU A 88 -4.54 1.98 1.91
C LEU A 88 -5.08 1.93 0.49
N THR A 89 -4.30 1.41 -0.44
CA THR A 89 -4.64 1.37 -1.86
C THR A 89 -3.86 0.26 -2.54
N CYS A 90 -4.17 -0.04 -3.81
CA CYS A 90 -3.25 -0.79 -4.65
C CYS A 90 -2.97 -0.09 -5.99
N VAL A 91 -1.95 -0.58 -6.70
CA VAL A 91 -1.71 -0.30 -8.12
C VAL A 91 -1.81 -1.63 -8.87
N LEU A 92 -2.67 -1.70 -9.88
CA LEU A 92 -2.85 -2.89 -10.70
C LEU A 92 -2.08 -2.74 -12.02
N TRP A 93 -1.14 -3.64 -12.30
CA TRP A 93 -0.48 -3.72 -13.59
C TRP A 93 -1.23 -4.71 -14.49
N ASN A 94 -1.94 -4.18 -15.49
CA ASN A 94 -2.68 -4.97 -16.49
C ASN A 94 -3.68 -5.99 -15.92
N ASN A 95 -4.27 -5.72 -14.74
CA ASN A 95 -5.26 -6.56 -14.04
C ASN A 95 -4.77 -7.95 -13.57
N ASP A 96 -3.49 -8.30 -13.80
CA ASP A 96 -2.96 -9.64 -13.47
C ASP A 96 -2.04 -9.64 -12.24
N ALA A 97 -1.51 -8.48 -11.84
CA ALA A 97 -0.69 -8.32 -10.63
C ALA A 97 -0.97 -6.98 -9.95
N GLY A 98 -1.15 -7.01 -8.63
CA GLY A 98 -1.42 -5.83 -7.81
C GLY A 98 -0.33 -5.59 -6.77
N LEU A 99 0.12 -4.34 -6.65
CA LEU A 99 0.97 -3.92 -5.54
C LEU A 99 0.10 -3.33 -4.45
N THR A 100 0.08 -3.94 -3.26
CA THR A 100 -0.66 -3.41 -2.10
C THR A 100 0.18 -2.33 -1.42
N ILE A 101 -0.39 -1.16 -1.17
CA ILE A 101 0.34 0.02 -0.69
C ILE A 101 -0.36 0.61 0.54
N ALA A 102 0.41 0.83 1.60
CA ALA A 102 0.03 1.63 2.75
C ALA A 102 0.86 2.92 2.77
N ILE A 103 0.21 4.08 2.73
CA ILE A 103 0.85 5.39 2.72
C ILE A 103 0.56 6.07 4.06
N VAL A 104 1.60 6.32 4.85
CA VAL A 104 1.47 6.91 6.18
C VAL A 104 1.01 8.37 6.06
N ASP A 105 -0.12 8.67 6.69
CA ASP A 105 -0.67 10.01 6.77
C ASP A 105 0.09 10.82 7.83
N HIS A 106 0.83 11.81 7.38
CA HIS A 106 1.61 12.73 8.22
C HIS A 106 1.58 14.13 7.63
N GLU A 107 1.77 15.16 8.46
CA GLU A 107 1.74 16.57 8.02
C GLU A 107 2.75 16.88 6.89
N ASP A 108 3.85 16.11 6.81
CA ASP A 108 4.91 16.25 5.81
C ASP A 108 4.64 15.50 4.50
N LEU A 109 3.54 14.76 4.40
CA LEU A 109 3.17 14.05 3.18
C LEU A 109 3.04 15.03 2.00
N ASP A 110 3.62 14.70 0.84
CA ASP A 110 3.57 15.56 -0.35
C ASP A 110 2.10 15.98 -0.64
N PRO A 111 1.81 17.29 -0.71
CA PRO A 111 0.43 17.77 -0.86
C PRO A 111 -0.27 17.30 -2.13
N ARG A 112 0.47 17.01 -3.21
CA ARG A 112 -0.11 16.49 -4.46
C ARG A 112 -0.49 15.03 -4.29
N LEU A 113 0.36 14.24 -3.63
CA LEU A 113 0.04 12.85 -3.31
C LEU A 113 -1.19 12.78 -2.40
N ARG A 114 -1.21 13.57 -1.32
CA ARG A 114 -2.37 13.67 -0.41
C ARG A 114 -3.65 14.02 -1.19
N ALA A 115 -3.59 15.02 -2.06
CA ALA A 115 -4.76 15.43 -2.84
C ALA A 115 -5.32 14.32 -3.74
N VAL A 116 -4.46 13.47 -4.32
CA VAL A 116 -4.90 12.32 -5.13
C VAL A 116 -5.59 11.27 -4.25
N LEU A 117 -4.99 10.94 -3.10
CA LEU A 117 -5.54 9.94 -2.17
C LEU A 117 -6.89 10.39 -1.59
N GLU A 118 -7.00 11.66 -1.19
CA GLU A 118 -8.24 12.23 -0.65
C GLU A 118 -9.34 12.34 -1.71
N ALA A 119 -8.99 12.60 -2.98
CA ALA A 119 -9.98 12.66 -4.05
C ALA A 119 -10.65 11.31 -4.29
N ASP A 120 -9.89 10.22 -4.25
CA ASP A 120 -10.40 8.86 -4.43
C ASP A 120 -11.22 8.40 -3.21
N LEU A 121 -10.73 8.67 -1.99
CA LEU A 121 -11.44 8.38 -0.74
C LEU A 121 -12.85 9.01 -0.69
N VAL A 122 -13.01 10.22 -1.23
CA VAL A 122 -14.31 10.90 -1.31
C VAL A 122 -15.23 10.30 -2.37
N SER A 123 -14.67 9.75 -3.44
CA SER A 123 -15.46 9.13 -4.52
C SER A 123 -16.22 7.89 -4.05
N GLU A 124 -15.63 7.08 -3.15
CA GLU A 124 -16.27 5.89 -2.59
C GLU A 124 -17.39 6.19 -1.57
N ALA A 125 -17.42 7.41 -1.02
CA ALA A 125 -18.47 7.86 -0.10
C ALA A 125 -19.73 8.41 -0.82
N GLY A 126 -19.70 8.53 -2.15
CA GLY A 126 -20.69 9.24 -2.97
C GLY A 126 -21.81 8.40 -3.60
N ASP A 127 -21.73 7.07 -3.58
CA ASP A 127 -22.73 6.17 -4.19
C ASP A 127 -23.79 5.67 -3.18
N GLY A 128 -24.39 6.60 -2.42
CA GLY A 128 -25.49 6.36 -1.47
C GLY A 128 -26.83 6.91 -1.92
#